data_AF-A0A423V881-F1
#
_entry.id   AF-A0A423V881-F1
#
_cell.length_a   1.000
_cell.length_b   1.000
_cell.length_c   1.000
_cell.angle_alpha   90.00
_cell.angle_beta   90.00
_cell.angle_gamma   90.00
#
_symmetry.space_group_name_H-M   'P 1'
#
loop_
_entity.id
_entity.type
_entity.pdbx_description
1 polymer ?
#
loop_
_entity_poly.entity_id
_entity_poly.type
_entity_poly.pdbx_seq_one_letter_code
_entity_poly.pdbx_strand_id
1 'polypeptide(L)'
;MGANRAFKGGLRVVKRRHKREIERAERENRENTSALLELRDMEDELKTLHKLFETQTAMLLKMLDIYLGDSLKDVTHNGQGYLQEALGRLDEYKSQTTEMLDRVAATRGDYEKLLEMAQRQAQVDDVRWSRLQTELASSQNLSVLIFTIFTVIFLPLSFFTSLFGMNTVEWDAHLPTLAFVGEVSLPLSALVILATLVAAFSSHVQVLSGTAWRRAVRSWAAAAEGLRRLEPEPRRAAKERRRADRAREEREDRERRRKDRSYDFWETVRRQRTMGSYGIPDLNRKRSGTGLDTPGEGGGGSGRATKRSTWMFGGVK
;
A
#
# COMPACT_ATOMS: atom_id res chain seq x y z
N MET A 1 -25.77 29.27 1.74
CA MET A 1 -25.08 28.30 2.64
C MET A 1 -25.16 26.82 2.19
N GLY A 2 -25.99 26.43 1.21
CA GLY A 2 -26.13 25.04 0.73
C GLY A 2 -25.03 24.54 -0.21
N ALA A 3 -24.59 25.37 -1.17
CA ALA A 3 -23.60 24.98 -2.18
C ALA A 3 -22.22 24.57 -1.60
N ASN A 4 -21.76 25.27 -0.55
CA ASN A 4 -20.48 24.98 0.10
C ASN A 4 -20.51 23.66 0.92
N ARG A 5 -21.69 23.23 1.39
CA ARG A 5 -21.87 21.93 2.05
C ARG A 5 -21.91 20.78 1.04
N ALA A 6 -22.57 20.96 -0.09
CA ALA A 6 -22.61 19.97 -1.18
C ALA A 6 -21.20 19.73 -1.76
N PHE A 7 -20.45 20.79 -2.04
CA PHE A 7 -19.07 20.71 -2.54
C PHE A 7 -18.12 20.03 -1.54
N LYS A 8 -18.17 20.40 -0.24
CA LYS A 8 -17.40 19.72 0.82
C LYS A 8 -17.84 18.27 1.05
N GLY A 9 -19.06 17.91 0.70
CA GLY A 9 -19.57 16.54 0.73
C GLY A 9 -18.94 15.71 -0.38
N GLY A 10 -19.03 16.19 -1.63
CA GLY A 10 -18.45 15.53 -2.81
C GLY A 10 -16.94 15.29 -2.68
N LEU A 11 -16.18 16.31 -2.26
CA LEU A 11 -14.73 16.18 -2.07
C LEU A 11 -14.35 15.13 -1.01
N ARG A 12 -15.14 15.03 0.07
CA ARG A 12 -14.93 14.01 1.11
C ARG A 12 -15.23 12.61 0.60
N VAL A 13 -16.25 12.45 -0.24
CA VAL A 13 -16.60 11.17 -0.86
C VAL A 13 -15.50 10.72 -1.82
N VAL A 14 -15.02 11.60 -2.71
CA VAL A 14 -13.93 11.30 -3.66
C VAL A 14 -12.65 10.94 -2.91
N LYS A 15 -12.25 11.74 -1.91
CA LYS A 15 -11.05 11.45 -1.11
C LYS A 15 -11.16 10.13 -0.36
N ARG A 16 -12.34 9.79 0.18
CA ARG A 16 -12.58 8.50 0.83
C ARG A 16 -12.50 7.34 -0.16
N ARG A 17 -13.03 7.50 -1.38
CA ARG A 17 -12.96 6.48 -2.43
C ARG A 17 -11.51 6.22 -2.84
N HIS A 18 -10.76 7.26 -3.15
CA HIS A 18 -9.36 7.13 -3.57
C HIS A 18 -8.48 6.55 -2.44
N LYS A 19 -8.73 6.95 -1.18
CA LYS A 19 -8.06 6.33 -0.03
C LYS A 19 -8.34 4.84 0.08
N ARG A 20 -9.59 4.41 -0.16
CA ARG A 20 -9.96 2.98 -0.13
C ARG A 20 -9.32 2.20 -1.28
N GLU A 21 -9.22 2.80 -2.47
CA GLU A 21 -8.56 2.18 -3.63
C GLU A 21 -7.07 1.95 -3.34
N ILE A 22 -6.37 2.95 -2.78
CA ILE A 22 -4.97 2.82 -2.36
C ILE A 22 -4.82 1.77 -1.25
N GLU A 23 -5.67 1.81 -0.23
CA GLU A 23 -5.62 0.83 0.88
C GLU A 23 -5.88 -0.61 0.40
N ARG A 24 -6.72 -0.81 -0.61
CA ARG A 24 -6.94 -2.13 -1.22
C ARG A 24 -5.71 -2.59 -1.99
N ALA A 25 -5.16 -1.74 -2.85
CA ALA A 25 -3.95 -2.06 -3.60
C ALA A 25 -2.77 -2.38 -2.67
N GLU A 26 -2.63 -1.64 -1.56
CA GLU A 26 -1.59 -1.91 -0.55
C GLU A 26 -1.83 -3.26 0.15
N ARG A 27 -3.07 -3.63 0.44
CA ARG A 27 -3.42 -4.94 1.03
C ARG A 27 -3.14 -6.07 0.07
N GLU A 28 -3.60 -5.97 -1.18
CA GLU A 28 -3.37 -6.99 -2.21
C GLU A 28 -1.86 -7.20 -2.45
N ASN A 29 -1.08 -6.12 -2.52
CA ASN A 29 0.37 -6.23 -2.67
C ASN A 29 1.04 -6.87 -1.45
N ARG A 30 0.55 -6.57 -0.23
CA ARG A 30 1.02 -7.20 1.00
C ARG A 30 0.71 -8.69 1.04
N GLU A 31 -0.52 -9.06 0.67
CA GLU A 31 -0.99 -10.45 0.63
C GLU A 31 -0.17 -11.26 -0.39
N ASN A 32 0.03 -10.72 -1.60
CA ASN A 32 0.86 -11.36 -2.62
C ASN A 32 2.32 -11.53 -2.17
N THR A 33 2.89 -10.50 -1.52
CA THR A 33 4.25 -10.58 -0.97
C THR A 33 4.33 -11.61 0.15
N SER A 34 3.32 -11.70 1.03
CA SER A 34 3.30 -12.70 2.09
C SER A 34 3.19 -14.12 1.56
N ALA A 35 2.38 -14.35 0.51
CA ALA A 35 2.26 -15.66 -0.11
C ALA A 35 3.59 -16.13 -0.73
N LEU A 36 4.35 -15.22 -1.37
CA LEU A 36 5.68 -15.53 -1.89
C LEU A 36 6.68 -15.91 -0.79
N LEU A 37 6.62 -15.24 0.36
CA LEU A 37 7.48 -15.56 1.50
C LEU A 37 7.12 -16.94 2.07
N GLU A 38 5.84 -17.27 2.17
CA GLU A 38 5.36 -18.58 2.61
C GLU A 38 5.79 -19.69 1.64
N LEU A 39 5.70 -19.46 0.31
CA LEU A 39 6.22 -20.40 -0.70
C LEU A 39 7.73 -20.64 -0.55
N ARG A 40 8.51 -19.58 -0.29
CA ARG A 40 9.95 -19.71 -0.05
C ARG A 40 10.25 -20.49 1.23
N ASP A 41 9.51 -20.23 2.30
CA ASP A 41 9.70 -20.93 3.56
C ASP A 41 9.36 -22.43 3.41
N MET A 42 8.30 -22.77 2.64
CA MET A 42 8.01 -24.16 2.26
C MET A 42 9.13 -24.79 1.41
N GLU A 43 9.71 -24.04 0.46
CA GLU A 43 10.86 -24.48 -0.34
C GLU A 43 12.05 -24.87 0.55
N ASP A 44 12.35 -24.06 1.57
CA ASP A 44 13.44 -24.28 2.52
C ASP A 44 13.16 -25.46 3.47
N GLU A 45 11.92 -25.62 3.95
CA GLU A 45 11.50 -26.76 4.75
C GLU A 45 11.60 -28.08 3.96
N LEU A 46 11.16 -28.09 2.70
CA LEU A 46 11.27 -29.25 1.82
C LEU A 46 12.72 -29.63 1.51
N LYS A 47 13.60 -28.65 1.26
CA LYS A 47 15.05 -28.90 1.12
C LYS A 47 15.65 -29.50 2.38
N THR A 48 15.21 -29.03 3.54
CA THR A 48 15.66 -29.57 4.83
C THR A 48 15.21 -31.02 5.02
N LEU A 49 13.97 -31.35 4.67
CA LEU A 49 13.46 -32.72 4.68
C LEU A 49 14.21 -33.63 3.69
N HIS A 50 14.47 -33.15 2.48
CA HIS A 50 15.22 -33.89 1.48
C HIS A 50 16.62 -34.27 2.00
N LYS A 51 17.34 -33.30 2.58
CA LYS A 51 18.66 -33.54 3.20
C LYS A 51 18.59 -34.49 4.40
N LEU A 52 17.53 -34.41 5.20
CA LEU A 52 17.30 -35.34 6.30
C LEU A 52 17.14 -36.77 5.77
N PHE A 53 16.33 -36.97 4.74
CA PHE A 53 16.13 -38.27 4.11
C PHE A 53 17.42 -38.79 3.46
N GLU A 54 18.22 -37.95 2.81
CA GLU A 54 19.55 -38.34 2.31
C GLU A 54 20.46 -38.87 3.42
N THR A 55 20.50 -38.16 4.54
CA THR A 55 21.30 -38.56 5.70
C THR A 55 20.81 -39.87 6.30
N GLN A 56 19.49 -40.04 6.43
CA GLN A 56 18.87 -41.27 6.91
C GLN A 56 19.15 -42.46 5.99
N THR A 57 19.01 -42.29 4.66
CA THR A 57 19.37 -43.31 3.67
C THR A 57 20.84 -43.72 3.81
N ALA A 58 21.76 -42.75 3.89
CA ALA A 58 23.19 -43.05 4.04
C ALA A 58 23.50 -43.83 5.33
N MET A 59 22.81 -43.53 6.43
CA MET A 59 22.98 -44.24 7.69
C MET A 59 22.40 -45.66 7.64
N LEU A 60 21.21 -45.84 7.07
CA LEU A 60 20.59 -47.16 6.92
C LEU A 60 21.37 -48.06 5.95
N LEU A 61 21.95 -47.50 4.88
CA LEU A 61 22.84 -48.25 3.99
C LEU A 61 24.08 -48.76 4.72
N LYS A 62 24.72 -47.93 5.55
CA LYS A 62 25.86 -48.36 6.39
C LYS A 62 25.45 -49.45 7.38
N MET A 63 24.27 -49.33 7.99
CA MET A 63 23.76 -50.33 8.91
C MET A 63 23.46 -51.65 8.20
N LEU A 64 22.90 -51.60 6.98
CA LEU A 64 22.64 -52.76 6.15
C LEU A 64 23.94 -53.47 5.74
N ASP A 65 24.99 -52.71 5.37
CA ASP A 65 26.32 -53.24 5.04
C ASP A 65 26.93 -54.02 6.22
N ILE A 66 26.84 -53.48 7.44
CA ILE A 66 27.27 -54.17 8.67
C ILE A 66 26.47 -55.47 8.89
N TYR A 67 25.16 -55.44 8.64
CA TYR A 67 24.27 -56.59 8.84
C TYR A 67 24.49 -57.69 7.80
N LEU A 68 25.00 -57.35 6.62
CA LEU A 68 25.34 -58.29 5.55
C LEU A 68 26.75 -58.90 5.71
N GLY A 69 27.58 -58.37 6.61
CA GLY A 69 28.90 -58.91 6.90
C GLY A 69 28.86 -60.33 7.45
N ASP A 70 29.89 -61.14 7.12
CA ASP A 70 29.97 -62.58 7.41
C ASP A 70 29.76 -62.95 8.90
N SER A 71 30.05 -62.03 9.83
CA SER A 71 29.90 -62.29 11.27
C SER A 71 28.47 -62.14 11.80
N LEU A 72 27.60 -61.37 11.12
CA LEU A 72 26.29 -60.93 11.62
C LEU A 72 25.12 -61.35 10.72
N LYS A 73 25.41 -61.86 9.52
CA LYS A 73 24.43 -62.20 8.49
C LYS A 73 23.34 -63.17 8.98
N ASP A 74 23.75 -64.24 9.66
CA ASP A 74 22.82 -65.29 10.11
C ASP A 74 22.00 -64.88 11.33
N VAL A 75 22.51 -63.95 12.15
CA VAL A 75 21.85 -63.44 13.36
C VAL A 75 20.87 -62.32 13.04
N THR A 76 21.12 -61.56 11.97
CA THR A 76 20.36 -60.34 11.63
C THR A 76 19.38 -60.50 10.47
N HIS A 77 19.11 -61.73 10.00
CA HIS A 77 18.22 -62.03 8.88
C HIS A 77 16.91 -61.23 8.88
N ASN A 78 16.19 -61.19 10.02
CA ASN A 78 14.93 -60.45 10.13
C ASN A 78 15.12 -58.92 10.09
N GLY A 79 16.24 -58.42 10.63
CA GLY A 79 16.58 -56.99 10.62
C GLY A 79 16.91 -56.47 9.23
N GLN A 80 17.53 -57.30 8.38
CA GLN A 80 17.86 -56.95 6.99
C GLN A 80 16.60 -56.62 6.17
N GLY A 81 15.52 -57.39 6.33
CA GLY A 81 14.24 -57.13 5.66
C GLY A 81 13.63 -55.78 6.05
N TYR A 82 13.58 -55.47 7.35
CA TYR A 82 13.09 -54.16 7.82
C TYR A 82 13.96 -52.99 7.35
N LEU A 83 15.28 -53.17 7.27
CA LEU A 83 16.20 -52.17 6.74
C LEU A 83 15.97 -51.90 5.25
N GLN A 84 15.77 -52.94 4.44
CA GLN A 84 15.44 -52.81 3.03
C GLN A 84 14.08 -52.14 2.81
N GLU A 85 13.08 -52.50 3.61
CA GLU A 85 11.76 -51.87 3.56
C GLU A 85 11.82 -50.39 3.97
N ALA A 86 12.61 -50.05 5.00
CA ALA A 86 12.83 -48.68 5.42
C ALA A 86 13.57 -47.85 4.35
N LEU A 87 14.55 -48.44 3.66
CA LEU A 87 15.23 -47.81 2.52
C LEU A 87 14.25 -47.54 1.37
N GLY A 88 13.36 -48.49 1.07
CA GLY A 88 12.31 -48.31 0.06
C GLY A 88 11.36 -47.15 0.40
N ARG A 89 10.91 -47.06 1.66
CA ARG A 89 10.08 -45.92 2.12
C ARG A 89 10.81 -44.59 2.06
N LEU A 90 12.10 -44.56 2.40
CA LEU A 90 12.92 -43.35 2.32
C LEU A 90 13.08 -42.86 0.87
N ASP A 91 13.18 -43.78 -0.08
CA ASP A 91 13.23 -43.44 -1.50
C ASP A 91 11.90 -42.84 -1.98
N GLU A 92 10.77 -43.44 -1.57
CA GLU A 92 9.43 -42.90 -1.84
C GLU A 92 9.25 -41.49 -1.25
N TYR A 93 9.65 -41.27 0.01
CA TYR A 93 9.60 -39.95 0.64
C TYR A 93 10.51 -38.92 -0.04
N LYS A 94 11.69 -39.32 -0.52
CA LYS A 94 12.54 -38.43 -1.31
C LYS A 94 11.86 -38.04 -2.61
N SER A 95 11.32 -39.01 -3.35
CA SER A 95 10.60 -38.77 -4.61
C SER A 95 9.40 -37.82 -4.41
N GLN A 96 8.61 -38.05 -3.35
CA GLN A 96 7.51 -37.16 -3.00
C GLN A 96 7.98 -35.75 -2.65
N THR A 97 9.08 -35.62 -1.89
CA THR A 97 9.65 -34.32 -1.51
C THR A 97 10.16 -33.56 -2.73
N THR A 98 10.80 -34.24 -3.69
CA THR A 98 11.23 -33.63 -4.95
C THR A 98 10.05 -33.16 -5.79
N GLU A 99 8.98 -33.95 -5.87
CA GLU A 99 7.76 -33.53 -6.58
C GLU A 99 7.12 -32.30 -5.91
N MET A 100 7.08 -32.26 -4.57
CA MET A 100 6.60 -31.10 -3.83
C MET A 100 7.47 -29.86 -4.08
N LEU A 101 8.79 -30.01 -4.18
CA LEU A 101 9.72 -28.92 -4.48
C LEU A 101 9.44 -28.34 -5.87
N ASP A 102 9.21 -29.19 -6.87
CA ASP A 102 8.88 -28.76 -8.24
C ASP A 102 7.53 -28.02 -8.27
N ARG A 103 6.53 -28.50 -7.53
CA ARG A 103 5.21 -27.84 -7.41
C ARG A 103 5.32 -26.46 -6.75
N VAL A 104 6.12 -26.33 -5.69
CA VAL A 104 6.37 -25.05 -5.02
C VAL A 104 7.10 -24.08 -5.96
N ALA A 105 8.11 -24.56 -6.69
CA ALA A 105 8.83 -23.74 -7.67
C ALA A 105 7.92 -23.24 -8.81
N ALA A 106 7.04 -24.10 -9.34
CA ALA A 106 6.05 -23.72 -10.34
C ALA A 106 5.08 -22.66 -9.79
N THR A 107 4.52 -22.90 -8.59
CA THR A 107 3.58 -21.97 -7.95
C THR A 107 4.23 -20.62 -7.67
N ARG A 108 5.50 -20.61 -7.25
CA ARG A 108 6.27 -19.38 -7.07
C ARG A 108 6.43 -18.61 -8.38
N GLY A 109 6.76 -19.29 -9.48
CA GLY A 109 6.83 -18.69 -10.81
C GLY A 109 5.50 -18.07 -11.25
N ASP A 110 4.38 -18.73 -10.95
CA ASP A 110 3.04 -18.20 -11.22
C ASP A 110 2.75 -16.92 -10.40
N TYR A 111 3.10 -16.90 -9.12
CA TYR A 111 2.96 -15.69 -8.28
C TYR A 111 3.86 -14.54 -8.75
N GLU A 112 5.11 -14.81 -9.14
CA GLU A 112 6.02 -13.82 -9.70
C GLU A 112 5.43 -13.21 -10.99
N LYS A 113 4.81 -14.02 -11.84
CA LYS A 113 4.10 -13.57 -13.04
C LYS A 113 2.84 -12.75 -12.72
N LEU A 114 2.06 -13.15 -11.71
CA LEU A 114 0.89 -12.38 -11.26
C LEU A 114 1.31 -11.00 -10.76
N LEU A 115 2.42 -10.89 -10.04
CA LEU A 115 2.97 -9.60 -9.62
C LEU A 115 3.41 -8.74 -10.81
N GLU A 116 4.10 -9.33 -11.79
CA GLU A 116 4.48 -8.62 -13.01
C GLU A 116 3.24 -8.10 -13.76
N MET A 117 2.20 -8.93 -13.90
CA MET A 117 0.93 -8.54 -14.51
C MET A 117 0.26 -7.40 -13.74
N ALA A 118 0.23 -7.46 -12.41
CA ALA A 118 -0.34 -6.41 -11.58
C ALA A 118 0.40 -5.08 -11.74
N GLN A 119 1.74 -5.11 -11.77
CA GLN A 119 2.57 -3.92 -12.02
C GLN A 119 2.31 -3.33 -13.41
N ARG A 120 2.22 -4.18 -14.43
CA ARG A 120 1.93 -3.76 -15.80
C ARG A 120 0.52 -3.18 -15.93
N GLN A 121 -0.45 -3.75 -15.24
CA GLN A 121 -1.82 -3.22 -15.20
C GLN A 121 -1.85 -1.82 -14.58
N ALA A 122 -1.13 -1.61 -13.47
CA ALA A 122 -1.01 -0.29 -12.86
C ALA A 122 -0.40 0.74 -13.83
N GLN A 123 0.66 0.36 -14.56
CA GLN A 123 1.26 1.23 -15.58
C GLN A 123 0.28 1.56 -16.72
N VAL A 124 -0.50 0.57 -17.19
CA VAL A 124 -1.52 0.79 -18.23
C VAL A 124 -2.61 1.73 -17.74
N ASP A 125 -3.04 1.58 -16.49
CA ASP A 125 -4.06 2.43 -15.90
C ASP A 125 -3.56 3.87 -15.75
N ASP A 126 -2.31 4.09 -15.32
CA ASP A 126 -1.69 5.42 -15.28
C ASP A 126 -1.65 6.09 -16.66
N VAL A 127 -1.32 5.33 -17.72
CA VAL A 127 -1.34 5.84 -19.10
C VAL A 127 -2.76 6.19 -19.54
N ARG A 128 -3.77 5.36 -19.22
CA ARG A 128 -5.18 5.65 -19.51
C ARG A 128 -5.67 6.90 -18.79
N TRP A 129 -5.31 7.06 -17.52
CA TRP A 129 -5.62 8.27 -16.74
C TRP A 129 -5.00 9.52 -17.35
N SER A 130 -3.75 9.46 -17.78
CA SER A 130 -3.07 10.57 -18.46
C SER A 130 -3.78 10.97 -19.77
N ARG A 131 -4.23 9.99 -20.56
CA ARG A 131 -5.03 10.24 -21.77
C ARG A 131 -6.37 10.91 -21.44
N LEU A 132 -7.13 10.36 -20.50
CA LEU A 132 -8.40 10.95 -20.06
C LEU A 132 -8.22 12.38 -19.55
N GLN A 133 -7.16 12.63 -18.76
CA GLN A 133 -6.87 13.97 -18.25
C GLN A 133 -6.53 14.94 -19.39
N THR A 134 -5.82 14.49 -20.41
CA THR A 134 -5.49 15.29 -21.60
C THR A 134 -6.73 15.61 -22.41
N GLU A 135 -7.64 14.65 -22.60
CA GLU A 135 -8.93 14.86 -23.28
C GLU A 135 -9.85 15.83 -22.51
N LEU A 136 -9.92 15.68 -21.18
CA LEU A 136 -10.67 16.58 -20.32
C LEU A 136 -10.10 18.00 -20.34
N ALA A 137 -8.78 18.16 -20.24
CA ALA A 137 -8.13 19.47 -20.34
C ALA A 137 -8.33 20.11 -21.72
N SER A 138 -8.29 19.30 -22.79
CA SER A 138 -8.54 19.76 -24.17
C SER A 138 -9.96 20.29 -24.35
N SER A 139 -10.98 19.54 -23.90
CA SER A 139 -12.39 19.97 -23.97
C SER A 139 -12.69 21.21 -23.11
N GLN A 140 -12.06 21.33 -21.94
CA GLN A 140 -12.14 22.53 -21.12
C GLN A 140 -11.50 23.74 -21.83
N ASN A 141 -10.34 23.55 -22.46
CA ASN A 141 -9.67 24.60 -23.23
C ASN A 141 -10.55 25.09 -24.39
N LEU A 142 -11.22 24.16 -25.10
CA LEU A 142 -12.18 24.50 -26.15
C LEU A 142 -13.34 25.34 -25.62
N SER A 143 -13.89 25.01 -24.45
CA SER A 143 -14.99 25.79 -23.85
C SER A 143 -14.57 27.22 -23.52
N VAL A 144 -13.36 27.40 -22.98
CA VAL A 144 -12.78 28.72 -22.71
C VAL A 144 -12.56 29.49 -24.02
N LEU A 145 -12.02 28.82 -25.04
CA LEU A 145 -11.81 29.42 -26.36
C LEU A 145 -13.14 29.95 -26.95
N ILE A 146 -14.20 29.13 -26.95
CA ILE A 146 -15.52 29.55 -27.42
C ILE A 146 -16.02 30.77 -26.64
N PHE A 147 -15.96 30.76 -25.30
CA PHE A 147 -16.36 31.90 -24.47
C PHE A 147 -15.59 33.19 -24.82
N THR A 148 -14.28 33.07 -25.07
CA THR A 148 -13.46 34.22 -25.48
C THR A 148 -13.82 34.75 -26.87
N ILE A 149 -14.10 33.88 -27.86
CA ILE A 149 -14.54 34.29 -29.20
C ILE A 149 -15.87 35.05 -29.11
N PHE A 150 -16.84 34.52 -28.36
CA PHE A 150 -18.11 35.21 -28.11
C PHE A 150 -17.84 36.61 -27.50
N THR A 151 -17.04 36.68 -26.44
CA THR A 151 -16.78 37.95 -25.76
C THR A 151 -16.07 38.98 -26.67
N VAL A 152 -15.10 38.55 -27.48
CA VAL A 152 -14.35 39.42 -28.41
C VAL A 152 -15.25 39.99 -29.51
N ILE A 153 -16.27 39.24 -29.95
CA ILE A 153 -17.23 39.72 -30.96
C ILE A 153 -18.34 40.57 -30.33
N PHE A 154 -18.89 40.14 -29.20
CA PHE A 154 -20.05 40.80 -28.58
C PHE A 154 -19.70 42.09 -27.86
N LEU A 155 -18.53 42.21 -27.24
CA LEU A 155 -18.13 43.46 -26.57
C LEU A 155 -18.17 44.70 -27.49
N PRO A 156 -17.52 44.69 -28.67
CA PRO A 156 -17.60 45.83 -29.58
C PRO A 156 -19.03 46.05 -30.09
N LEU A 157 -19.75 44.98 -30.42
CA LEU A 157 -21.14 45.06 -30.89
C LEU A 157 -22.04 45.70 -29.83
N SER A 158 -21.92 45.30 -28.56
CA SER A 158 -22.66 45.87 -27.43
C SER A 158 -22.34 47.34 -27.22
N PHE A 159 -21.08 47.73 -27.42
CA PHE A 159 -20.68 49.14 -27.39
C PHE A 159 -21.38 49.94 -28.49
N PHE A 160 -21.40 49.45 -29.75
CA PHE A 160 -22.12 50.11 -30.84
C PHE A 160 -23.63 50.21 -30.55
N THR A 161 -24.26 49.14 -30.04
CA THR A 161 -25.69 49.19 -29.69
C THR A 161 -25.98 50.18 -28.56
N SER A 162 -25.07 50.30 -27.59
CA SER A 162 -25.19 51.28 -26.51
C SER A 162 -25.00 52.71 -27.00
N LEU A 163 -24.11 52.92 -27.96
CA LEU A 163 -23.86 54.22 -28.58
C LEU A 163 -25.10 54.72 -29.33
N PHE A 164 -25.76 53.86 -30.11
CA PHE A 164 -26.99 54.19 -30.83
C PHE A 164 -28.25 54.20 -29.95
N GLY A 165 -28.21 53.59 -28.76
CA GLY A 165 -29.30 53.61 -27.79
C GLY A 165 -29.28 54.81 -26.85
N MET A 166 -28.24 55.65 -26.91
CA MET A 166 -28.14 56.85 -26.08
C MET A 166 -29.00 57.98 -26.65
N ASN A 167 -29.68 58.74 -25.79
CA ASN A 167 -30.49 59.88 -26.23
C ASN A 167 -29.57 61.00 -26.75
N THR A 168 -29.77 61.41 -28.01
CA THR A 168 -28.96 62.41 -28.71
C THR A 168 -29.79 63.58 -29.19
N VAL A 169 -29.11 64.67 -29.58
CA VAL A 169 -29.74 65.94 -30.03
C VAL A 169 -30.77 65.81 -31.14
N GLU A 170 -30.71 64.74 -31.94
CA GLU A 170 -31.73 64.49 -32.96
C GLU A 170 -33.13 64.20 -32.36
N TRP A 171 -33.24 64.01 -31.03
CA TRP A 171 -34.48 63.69 -30.30
C TRP A 171 -34.81 64.66 -29.14
N ASP A 172 -33.86 65.45 -28.61
CA ASP A 172 -34.08 66.50 -27.59
C ASP A 172 -32.98 67.59 -27.62
N ALA A 173 -33.35 68.87 -27.61
CA ALA A 173 -32.50 70.00 -27.99
C ALA A 173 -31.40 70.41 -26.98
N HIS A 174 -31.34 69.77 -25.80
CA HIS A 174 -30.38 70.08 -24.72
C HIS A 174 -29.28 69.03 -24.51
N LEU A 175 -29.15 68.04 -25.39
CA LEU A 175 -28.16 66.96 -25.29
C LEU A 175 -26.94 67.22 -26.19
N PRO A 176 -25.87 66.40 -26.14
CA PRO A 176 -24.79 66.42 -27.12
C PRO A 176 -25.13 65.65 -28.41
N THR A 177 -24.65 66.14 -29.57
CA THR A 177 -24.95 65.58 -30.90
C THR A 177 -24.37 64.17 -31.08
N LEU A 178 -25.09 63.26 -31.76
CA LEU A 178 -24.64 61.88 -32.02
C LEU A 178 -23.27 61.83 -32.72
N ALA A 179 -23.02 62.78 -33.64
CA ALA A 179 -21.73 62.93 -34.31
C ALA A 179 -20.59 63.21 -33.32
N PHE A 180 -20.80 64.09 -32.33
CA PHE A 180 -19.79 64.44 -31.33
C PHE A 180 -19.51 63.27 -30.37
N VAL A 181 -20.55 62.57 -29.93
CA VAL A 181 -20.40 61.38 -29.08
C VAL A 181 -19.73 60.25 -29.86
N GLY A 182 -20.12 60.01 -31.11
CA GLY A 182 -19.50 59.01 -31.98
C GLY A 182 -18.03 59.31 -32.26
N GLU A 183 -17.70 60.56 -32.58
CA GLU A 183 -16.34 61.01 -32.90
C GLU A 183 -15.37 60.86 -31.72
N VAL A 184 -15.83 61.02 -30.47
CA VAL A 184 -15.00 60.81 -29.27
C VAL A 184 -15.00 59.34 -28.82
N SER A 185 -16.15 58.65 -28.89
CA SER A 185 -16.31 57.31 -28.31
C SER A 185 -15.85 56.18 -29.23
N LEU A 186 -15.90 56.34 -30.55
CA LEU A 186 -15.40 55.36 -31.53
C LEU A 186 -13.87 55.18 -31.49
N PRO A 187 -13.04 56.23 -31.56
CA PRO A 187 -11.60 56.06 -31.47
C PRO A 187 -11.17 55.59 -30.08
N LEU A 188 -11.86 56.03 -29.01
CA LEU A 188 -11.59 55.58 -27.66
C LEU A 188 -11.90 54.09 -27.46
N SER A 189 -13.05 53.62 -27.96
CA SER A 189 -13.41 52.20 -27.89
C SER A 189 -12.51 51.34 -28.78
N ALA A 190 -12.21 51.78 -30.01
CA ALA A 190 -11.27 51.11 -30.89
C ALA A 190 -9.87 51.00 -30.26
N LEU A 191 -9.39 52.05 -29.60
CA LEU A 191 -8.11 52.05 -28.88
C LEU A 191 -8.16 51.08 -27.69
N VAL A 192 -9.23 51.08 -26.89
CA VAL A 192 -9.37 50.15 -25.76
C VAL A 192 -9.46 48.70 -26.23
N ILE A 193 -10.23 48.41 -27.28
CA ILE A 193 -10.34 47.07 -27.87
C ILE A 193 -8.98 46.63 -28.43
N LEU A 194 -8.30 47.48 -29.20
CA LEU A 194 -7.00 47.17 -29.77
C LEU A 194 -5.93 46.99 -28.68
N ALA A 195 -5.92 47.86 -27.65
CA ALA A 195 -5.01 47.75 -26.52
C ALA A 195 -5.26 46.49 -25.69
N THR A 196 -6.52 46.13 -25.44
CA THR A 196 -6.87 44.89 -24.71
C THR A 196 -6.55 43.65 -25.52
N LEU A 197 -6.76 43.65 -26.84
CA LEU A 197 -6.42 42.54 -27.73
C LEU A 197 -4.90 42.35 -27.85
N VAL A 198 -4.15 43.45 -28.00
CA VAL A 198 -2.68 43.43 -27.97
C VAL A 198 -2.16 42.99 -26.61
N ALA A 199 -2.74 43.46 -25.51
CA ALA A 199 -2.38 43.00 -24.17
C ALA A 199 -2.70 41.50 -23.96
N ALA A 200 -3.78 41.00 -24.57
CA ALA A 200 -4.18 39.60 -24.49
C ALA A 200 -3.27 38.67 -25.31
N PHE A 201 -2.85 39.07 -26.51
CA PHE A 201 -1.98 38.27 -27.39
C PHE A 201 -0.48 38.52 -27.19
N SER A 202 -0.08 39.62 -26.55
CA SER A 202 1.33 39.88 -26.25
C SER A 202 1.82 38.98 -25.12
N SER A 203 2.62 37.98 -25.49
CA SER A 203 3.35 37.10 -24.58
C SER A 203 4.15 37.88 -23.51
N HIS A 204 4.58 39.10 -23.82
CA HIS A 204 5.36 39.94 -22.91
C HIS A 204 4.50 40.58 -21.81
N VAL A 205 3.24 40.95 -22.10
CA VAL A 205 2.31 41.54 -21.12
C VAL A 205 1.77 40.47 -20.16
N GLN A 206 1.56 39.25 -20.63
CA GLN A 206 1.21 38.11 -19.75
C GLN A 206 2.35 37.76 -18.78
N VAL A 207 3.61 37.84 -19.23
CA VAL A 207 4.78 37.59 -18.37
C VAL A 207 5.02 38.74 -17.39
N LEU A 208 4.89 40.00 -17.83
CA LEU A 208 5.04 41.18 -16.98
C LEU A 208 3.92 41.29 -15.94
N SER A 209 2.66 41.07 -16.30
CA SER A 209 1.55 41.02 -15.32
C SER A 209 1.73 39.87 -14.33
N GLY A 210 2.19 38.69 -14.78
CA GLY A 210 2.52 37.58 -13.90
C GLY A 210 3.67 37.88 -12.94
N THR A 211 4.69 38.63 -13.35
CA THR A 211 5.79 39.05 -12.45
C THR A 211 5.39 40.19 -11.52
N ALA A 212 4.60 41.15 -11.98
CA ALA A 212 4.05 42.23 -11.17
C ALA A 212 3.08 41.69 -10.10
N TRP A 213 2.17 40.79 -10.45
CA TRP A 213 1.29 40.10 -9.51
C TRP A 213 2.08 39.30 -8.48
N ARG A 214 3.11 38.55 -8.91
CA ARG A 214 3.99 37.82 -7.98
C ARG A 214 4.75 38.76 -7.04
N ARG A 215 5.17 39.95 -7.50
CA ARG A 215 5.81 40.97 -6.65
C ARG A 215 4.80 41.59 -5.69
N ALA A 216 3.59 41.89 -6.13
CA ALA A 216 2.51 42.40 -5.29
C ALA A 216 2.09 41.40 -4.21
N VAL A 217 1.95 40.12 -4.55
CA VAL A 217 1.65 39.07 -3.56
C VAL A 217 2.81 38.89 -2.58
N ARG A 218 4.06 38.97 -3.04
CA ARG A 218 5.23 38.92 -2.15
C ARG A 218 5.34 40.14 -1.25
N SER A 219 5.06 41.35 -1.75
CA SER A 219 5.08 42.56 -0.94
C SER A 219 3.92 42.57 0.07
N TRP A 220 2.73 42.09 -0.30
CA TRP A 220 1.62 41.88 0.64
C TRP A 220 1.97 40.81 1.67
N ALA A 221 2.58 39.70 1.28
CA ALA A 221 3.02 38.67 2.22
C ALA A 221 4.09 39.22 3.18
N ALA A 222 5.05 40.00 2.69
CA ALA A 222 6.07 40.65 3.50
C ALA A 222 5.47 41.73 4.42
N ALA A 223 4.46 42.47 3.97
CA ALA A 223 3.72 43.45 4.79
C ALA A 223 2.87 42.75 5.86
N ALA A 224 2.20 41.64 5.52
CA ALA A 224 1.47 40.81 6.46
C ALA A 224 2.40 40.14 7.47
N GLU A 225 3.62 39.77 7.06
CA GLU A 225 4.65 39.23 7.93
C GLU A 225 5.29 40.31 8.81
N GLY A 226 5.45 41.54 8.30
CA GLY A 226 5.82 42.73 9.06
C GLY A 226 4.76 43.12 10.10
N LEU A 227 3.48 43.04 9.74
CA LEU A 227 2.36 43.24 10.66
C LEU A 227 2.29 42.13 11.71
N ARG A 228 2.66 40.89 11.35
CA ARG A 228 2.86 39.79 12.30
C ARG A 228 4.09 39.98 13.19
N ARG A 229 5.10 40.81 12.83
CA ARG A 229 6.24 41.16 13.69
C ARG A 229 5.88 42.15 14.79
N LEU A 230 4.76 42.86 14.65
CA LEU A 230 4.15 43.68 15.70
C LEU A 230 3.20 42.87 16.61
N GLU A 231 3.06 41.57 16.37
CA GLU A 231 2.26 40.67 17.19
C GLU A 231 3.02 40.33 18.49
N PRO A 232 2.45 40.54 19.69
CA PRO A 232 3.18 40.45 20.94
C PRO A 232 3.80 39.06 21.15
N GLU A 233 5.09 39.04 21.49
CA GLU A 233 5.95 37.90 21.82
C GLU A 233 5.26 36.68 22.49
N PRO A 234 4.38 36.83 23.51
CA PRO A 234 3.72 35.67 24.13
C PRO A 234 2.87 34.82 23.17
N ARG A 235 2.29 35.41 22.11
CA ARG A 235 1.48 34.66 21.13
C ARG A 235 2.32 33.84 20.16
N ARG A 236 3.54 34.29 19.85
CA ARG A 236 4.49 33.57 18.99
C ARG A 236 5.06 32.34 19.70
N ALA A 237 5.53 32.51 20.94
CA ALA A 237 5.99 31.42 21.77
C ALA A 237 4.90 30.36 22.03
N ALA A 238 3.65 30.77 22.24
CA ALA A 238 2.53 29.83 22.39
C ALA A 238 2.22 29.04 21.11
N LYS A 239 2.39 29.67 19.94
CA LYS A 239 2.14 29.04 18.64
C LYS A 239 3.27 28.07 18.26
N GLU A 240 4.51 28.40 18.61
CA GLU A 240 5.67 27.51 18.45
C GLU A 240 5.58 26.28 19.35
N ARG A 241 5.20 26.45 20.62
CA ARG A 241 4.93 25.32 21.53
C ARG A 241 3.87 24.39 20.95
N ARG A 242 2.72 24.95 20.53
CA ARG A 242 1.64 24.16 19.88
C ARG A 242 2.07 23.45 18.59
N ARG A 243 3.02 24.01 17.83
CA ARG A 243 3.58 23.36 16.63
C ARG A 243 4.58 22.26 17.00
N ALA A 244 5.40 22.49 18.02
CA ALA A 244 6.33 21.51 18.54
C ALA A 244 5.60 20.31 19.15
N ASP A 245 4.52 20.55 19.89
CA ASP A 245 3.68 19.50 20.49
C ASP A 245 3.01 18.65 19.40
N ARG A 246 2.40 19.29 18.38
CA ARG A 246 1.84 18.57 17.22
C ARG A 246 2.90 17.78 16.46
N ALA A 247 4.10 18.33 16.30
CA ALA A 247 5.19 17.64 15.62
C ALA A 247 5.72 16.45 16.44
N ARG A 248 5.66 16.52 17.78
CA ARG A 248 5.98 15.38 18.67
C ARG A 248 4.89 14.32 18.57
N GLU A 249 3.62 14.69 18.69
CA GLU A 249 2.48 13.79 18.52
C GLU A 249 2.51 13.08 17.16
N GLU A 250 2.78 13.80 16.06
CA GLU A 250 2.90 13.19 14.73
C GLU A 250 4.09 12.23 14.61
N ARG A 251 5.21 12.49 15.30
CA ARG A 251 6.35 11.57 15.33
C ARG A 251 6.02 10.31 16.13
N GLU A 252 5.42 10.47 17.30
CA GLU A 252 4.98 9.36 18.14
C GLU A 252 3.92 8.50 17.44
N ASP A 253 2.95 9.12 16.75
CA ASP A 253 1.96 8.41 15.94
C ASP A 253 2.59 7.67 14.76
N ARG A 254 3.59 8.25 14.09
CA ARG A 254 4.34 7.56 13.03
C ARG A 254 5.12 6.36 13.58
N GLU A 255 5.72 6.50 14.75
CA GLU A 255 6.42 5.41 15.42
C GLU A 255 5.46 4.32 15.89
N ARG A 256 4.32 4.67 16.47
CA ARG A 256 3.24 3.71 16.82
C ARG A 256 2.77 2.96 15.58
N ARG A 257 2.45 3.64 14.48
CA ARG A 257 2.07 3.00 13.20
C ARG A 257 3.17 2.14 12.58
N ARG A 258 4.44 2.44 12.86
CA ARG A 258 5.58 1.60 12.42
C ARG A 258 5.70 0.36 13.29
N LYS A 259 5.52 0.50 14.61
CA LYS A 259 5.48 -0.60 15.56
C LYS A 259 4.29 -1.52 15.29
N ASP A 260 3.08 -0.99 15.11
CA ASP A 260 1.88 -1.77 14.78
C ASP A 260 2.05 -2.56 13.47
N ARG A 261 2.65 -1.93 12.43
CA ARG A 261 2.98 -2.62 11.16
C ARG A 261 4.01 -3.74 11.32
N SER A 262 4.90 -3.64 12.30
CA SER A 262 5.89 -4.66 12.62
C SER A 262 5.32 -5.74 13.57
N TYR A 263 4.34 -5.40 14.40
CA TYR A 263 3.81 -6.27 15.46
C TYR A 263 2.74 -7.24 14.91
N ASP A 264 1.88 -6.78 13.99
CA ASP A 264 0.84 -7.62 13.36
C ASP A 264 1.41 -8.75 12.49
N PHE A 265 2.56 -8.53 11.83
CA PHE A 265 3.17 -9.49 10.92
C PHE A 265 3.84 -10.67 11.65
N TRP A 266 4.58 -10.41 12.73
CA TRP A 266 5.28 -11.47 13.47
C TRP A 266 4.41 -12.22 14.47
N GLU A 267 3.28 -11.67 14.92
CA GLU A 267 2.32 -12.41 15.76
C GLU A 267 1.52 -13.44 14.95
N THR A 268 1.11 -13.11 13.73
CA THR A 268 0.39 -14.05 12.85
C THR A 268 1.28 -15.22 12.45
N VAL A 269 2.51 -14.94 12.03
CA VAL A 269 3.50 -15.98 11.66
C VAL A 269 3.91 -16.84 12.88
N ARG A 270 4.11 -16.24 14.07
CA ARG A 270 4.43 -17.03 15.28
C ARG A 270 3.25 -17.85 15.80
N ARG A 271 2.02 -17.33 15.74
CA ARG A 271 0.83 -18.09 16.15
C ARG A 271 0.66 -19.36 15.34
N GLN A 272 0.94 -19.31 14.04
CA GLN A 272 0.92 -20.48 13.15
C GLN A 272 1.99 -21.51 13.53
N ARG A 273 3.21 -21.06 13.87
CA ARG A 273 4.31 -21.93 14.34
C ARG A 273 4.03 -22.56 15.72
N THR A 274 3.28 -21.90 16.61
CA THR A 274 2.95 -22.44 17.96
C THR A 274 1.73 -23.36 18.00
N MET A 275 0.85 -23.34 16.99
CA MET A 275 -0.29 -24.27 16.90
C MET A 275 0.07 -25.64 16.30
N GLY A 276 1.19 -25.73 15.58
CA GLY A 276 1.82 -27.00 15.22
C GLY A 276 2.50 -27.62 16.42
N SER A 277 1.72 -28.21 17.34
CA SER A 277 2.20 -28.90 18.53
C SER A 277 3.12 -30.07 18.17
N TYR A 278 4.42 -29.82 18.03
CA TYR A 278 5.44 -30.86 18.10
C TYR A 278 5.62 -31.24 19.58
N GLY A 279 4.70 -32.06 20.08
CA GLY A 279 4.86 -32.73 21.37
C GLY A 279 5.89 -33.83 21.19
N ILE A 280 7.08 -33.63 21.75
CA ILE A 280 8.11 -34.68 21.83
C ILE A 280 7.49 -35.85 22.61
N PRO A 281 7.32 -37.05 22.02
CA PRO A 281 6.86 -38.19 22.78
C PRO A 281 7.94 -38.58 23.80
N ASP A 282 7.62 -38.56 25.09
CA ASP A 282 8.52 -38.90 26.21
C ASP A 282 8.93 -40.40 26.25
N LEU A 283 8.83 -41.13 25.15
CA LEU A 283 8.94 -42.59 25.12
C LEU A 283 10.37 -43.14 25.12
N ASN A 284 11.42 -42.33 25.30
CA ASN A 284 12.76 -42.89 25.45
C ASN A 284 13.74 -42.09 26.32
N ARG A 285 13.27 -41.45 27.39
CA ARG A 285 14.19 -41.02 28.45
C ARG A 285 14.44 -42.20 29.39
N LYS A 286 15.50 -42.98 29.13
CA LYS A 286 16.05 -43.93 30.11
C LYS A 286 16.17 -43.21 31.44
N ARG A 287 15.48 -43.70 32.48
CA ARG A 287 15.80 -43.34 33.86
C ARG A 287 17.25 -43.77 34.09
N SER A 288 18.16 -42.81 34.09
CA SER A 288 19.50 -43.01 34.62
C SER A 288 19.32 -43.29 36.11
N GLY A 289 19.43 -44.56 36.49
CA GLY A 289 19.55 -44.98 37.87
C GLY A 289 20.83 -44.41 38.44
N THR A 290 20.71 -43.34 39.20
CA THR A 290 21.71 -43.00 40.22
C THR A 290 21.35 -43.80 41.45
N GLY A 291 22.07 -44.91 41.64
CA GLY A 291 22.13 -45.58 42.92
C GLY A 291 22.76 -44.66 43.95
N LEU A 292 22.05 -44.45 45.05
CA LEU A 292 22.65 -44.11 46.31
C LEU A 292 21.94 -44.97 47.35
N ASP A 293 22.62 -46.03 47.77
CA ASP A 293 22.20 -46.89 48.86
C ASP A 293 22.21 -46.09 50.17
N THR A 294 21.12 -46.17 50.93
CA THR A 294 21.15 -46.00 52.40
C THR A 294 19.93 -46.72 52.99
N PRO A 295 20.11 -47.53 54.07
CA PRO A 295 19.03 -48.33 54.63
C PRO A 295 18.34 -47.62 55.80
N GLY A 296 17.05 -47.89 56.01
CA GLY A 296 16.41 -47.77 57.33
C GLY A 296 15.03 -47.10 57.36
N GLU A 297 14.09 -47.81 58.02
CA GLU A 297 12.77 -47.38 58.55
C GLU A 297 11.67 -47.05 57.51
N GLY A 298 10.48 -47.67 57.49
CA GLY A 298 9.70 -48.29 58.55
C GLY A 298 8.44 -47.45 58.79
N GLY A 299 7.27 -47.86 58.27
CA GLY A 299 6.00 -47.20 58.59
C GLY A 299 4.94 -47.31 57.49
N GLY A 300 3.84 -48.02 57.78
CA GLY A 300 2.82 -48.43 56.83
C GLY A 300 1.75 -47.37 56.47
N GLY A 301 0.85 -47.75 55.55
CA GLY A 301 -0.32 -46.94 55.21
C GLY A 301 -0.99 -47.28 53.88
N SER A 302 -1.87 -48.28 53.91
CA SER A 302 -3.11 -48.46 53.12
C SER A 302 -3.50 -47.37 52.10
N GLY A 303 -3.83 -47.75 50.85
CA GLY A 303 -4.57 -46.88 49.93
C GLY A 303 -4.77 -47.37 48.50
N ARG A 304 -5.81 -48.17 48.29
CA ARG A 304 -6.35 -48.74 47.04
C ARG A 304 -6.81 -47.65 46.03
N ALA A 305 -6.46 -47.77 44.74
CA ALA A 305 -7.38 -47.52 43.60
C ALA A 305 -6.71 -47.76 42.23
N THR A 306 -7.01 -48.91 41.65
CA THR A 306 -6.83 -49.21 40.22
C THR A 306 -7.85 -48.44 39.39
N LYS A 307 -7.42 -47.67 38.38
CA LYS A 307 -8.25 -47.31 37.23
C LYS A 307 -7.57 -47.75 35.94
N ARG A 308 -8.06 -48.89 35.42
CA ARG A 308 -7.95 -49.27 34.01
C ARG A 308 -8.87 -48.34 33.21
N SER A 309 -8.33 -47.66 32.20
CA SER A 309 -9.13 -47.08 31.12
C SER A 309 -8.81 -47.84 29.83
N THR A 310 -9.75 -48.70 29.46
CA THR A 310 -9.81 -49.46 28.21
C THR A 310 -10.15 -48.49 27.08
N TRP A 311 -9.30 -48.37 26.07
CA TRP A 311 -9.66 -47.73 24.81
C TRP A 311 -10.15 -48.80 23.84
N MET A 312 -11.44 -48.74 23.52
CA MET A 312 -12.09 -49.58 22.52
C MET A 312 -11.85 -48.95 21.14
N PHE A 313 -11.19 -49.69 20.25
CA PHE A 313 -11.18 -49.36 18.82
C PHE A 313 -12.56 -49.63 18.24
N GLY A 314 -13.25 -48.58 17.82
CA GLY A 314 -14.38 -48.68 16.91
C GLY A 314 -13.85 -48.94 15.50
N GLY A 315 -13.95 -50.19 15.05
CA GLY A 315 -14.08 -50.48 13.63
C GLY A 315 -15.55 -50.41 13.24
N VAL A 316 -15.85 -49.98 12.02
CA VAL A 316 -16.88 -50.54 11.13
C VAL A 316 -16.87 -49.77 9.80
N LYS A 317 -16.62 -50.56 8.74
CA LYS A 317 -17.05 -50.49 7.34
C LYS A 317 -16.53 -49.37 6.44
#